data_AF-A0A2D8PIM4-F1
#
_entry.id   AF-A0A2D8PIM4-F1
#
_cell.length_a   1.000
_cell.length_b   1.000
_cell.length_c   1.000
_cell.angle_alpha   90.00
_cell.angle_beta   90.00
_cell.angle_gamma   90.00
#
_symmetry.space_group_name_H-M   'P 1'
#
loop_
_entity.id
_entity.type
_entity.pdbx_description
1 polymer ?
#
loop_
_entity_poly.entity_id
_entity_poly.type
_entity_poly.pdbx_seq_one_letter_code
_entity_poly.pdbx_strand_id
1 'polypeptide(L)'
;MSAQQDSADQEVIESGTTGVVEGIDQALTPLQYHYLSLLQRLIALKGSYQTDPNFEAWMMSAINKAIYSTLRDSIEANIGDAAKELLRREHQVN
;
A
#
# COMPACT_ATOMS: atom_id res chain seq x y z
N MET A 1 10.33 -51.15 5.34
CA MET A 1 10.83 -49.84 5.80
C MET A 1 10.19 -48.79 4.91
N SER A 2 9.10 -48.16 5.36
CA SER A 2 8.37 -47.15 4.58
C SER A 2 9.10 -45.82 4.70
N ALA A 3 9.53 -45.26 3.57
CA ALA A 3 10.05 -43.90 3.54
C ALA A 3 8.86 -42.94 3.70
N GLN A 4 8.86 -42.18 4.79
CA GLN A 4 8.00 -41.00 4.96
C GLN A 4 8.38 -40.00 3.86
N GLN A 5 7.43 -39.68 2.98
CA GLN A 5 7.58 -38.55 2.07
C GLN A 5 7.50 -37.28 2.90
N ASP A 6 8.64 -36.59 3.01
CA ASP A 6 8.73 -35.23 3.54
C ASP A 6 7.83 -34.31 2.71
N SER A 7 6.71 -33.92 3.29
CA SER A 7 5.82 -32.89 2.77
C SER A 7 6.40 -31.51 3.12
N ALA A 8 7.53 -31.17 2.50
CA ALA A 8 8.23 -29.90 2.72
C ALA A 8 7.76 -28.75 1.79
N ASP A 9 6.87 -29.03 0.84
CA ASP A 9 6.43 -28.07 -0.18
C ASP A 9 5.00 -27.56 0.03
N GLN A 10 4.56 -27.43 1.28
CA GLN A 10 3.31 -26.72 1.55
C GLN A 10 3.64 -25.25 1.78
N GLU A 11 3.78 -24.49 0.69
CA GLU A 11 3.66 -23.03 0.78
C GLU A 11 2.32 -22.71 1.44
N VAL A 12 2.38 -22.22 2.67
CA VAL A 12 1.22 -21.70 3.38
C VAL A 12 0.87 -20.38 2.70
N ILE A 13 0.18 -20.47 1.56
CA ILE A 13 -0.54 -19.34 0.98
C ILE A 13 -1.76 -19.17 1.89
N GLU A 14 -1.58 -18.46 3.01
CA GLU A 14 -2.69 -17.88 3.73
C GLU A 14 -3.38 -16.88 2.78
N SER A 15 -4.27 -17.42 1.94
CA SER A 15 -5.21 -16.64 1.14
C SER A 15 -6.32 -16.12 2.05
N GLY A 16 -5.92 -15.45 3.13
CA GLY A 16 -6.81 -14.65 3.95
C GLY A 16 -6.92 -13.28 3.28
N THR A 17 -8.13 -12.91 2.86
CA THR A 17 -8.46 -11.51 2.61
C THR A 17 -8.04 -10.70 3.82
N THR A 18 -6.99 -9.92 3.65
CA THR A 18 -6.26 -9.30 4.74
C THR A 18 -6.70 -7.86 4.75
N GLY A 19 -7.60 -7.54 5.68
CA GLY A 19 -7.98 -6.18 6.03
C GLY A 19 -8.85 -5.45 5.01
N VAL A 20 -9.63 -4.50 5.53
CA VAL A 20 -10.36 -3.51 4.76
C VAL A 20 -9.52 -2.23 4.76
N VAL A 21 -9.35 -1.62 3.59
CA VAL A 21 -8.80 -0.25 3.49
C VAL A 21 -9.97 0.70 3.40
N GLU A 22 -10.00 1.72 4.26
CA GLU A 22 -11.11 2.67 4.32
C GLU A 22 -11.34 3.31 2.94
N GLY A 23 -12.58 3.24 2.47
CA GLY A 23 -12.97 3.81 1.19
C GLY A 23 -12.66 2.94 -0.03
N ILE A 24 -12.18 1.71 0.17
CA ILE A 24 -11.99 0.68 -0.86
C ILE A 24 -12.90 -0.53 -0.54
N ASP A 25 -13.94 -0.71 -1.35
CA ASP A 25 -14.93 -1.78 -1.17
C ASP A 25 -14.64 -2.95 -2.12
N GLN A 26 -13.46 -3.57 -1.95
CA GLN A 26 -13.08 -4.78 -2.66
C GLN A 26 -12.24 -5.70 -1.77
N ALA A 27 -12.32 -7.01 -2.02
CA ALA A 27 -11.44 -8.00 -1.39
C ALA A 27 -9.99 -7.80 -1.87
N LEU A 28 -9.05 -7.78 -0.92
CA LEU A 28 -7.63 -7.57 -1.20
C LEU A 28 -6.80 -8.79 -0.79
N THR A 29 -5.78 -9.10 -1.60
CA THR A 29 -4.70 -10.00 -1.16
C THR A 29 -3.82 -9.30 -0.11
N PRO A 30 -3.02 -10.04 0.68
CA PRO A 30 -2.10 -9.43 1.64
C PRO A 30 -1.17 -8.38 1.05
N LEU A 31 -0.67 -8.66 -0.16
CA LEU A 31 0.21 -7.73 -0.86
C LEU A 31 -0.54 -6.47 -1.31
N GLN A 32 -1.75 -6.62 -1.82
CA GLN A 32 -2.58 -5.49 -2.24
C GLN A 32 -2.97 -4.61 -1.04
N TYR A 33 -3.37 -5.22 0.07
CA TYR A 33 -3.65 -4.51 1.31
C TYR A 33 -2.44 -3.74 1.82
N HIS A 34 -1.26 -4.37 1.78
CA HIS A 34 -0.01 -3.73 2.18
C HIS A 34 0.25 -2.45 1.35
N TYR A 35 0.17 -2.53 0.02
CA TYR A 35 0.42 -1.37 -0.84
C TYR A 35 -0.58 -0.23 -0.64
N LEU A 36 -1.88 -0.53 -0.55
CA LEU A 36 -2.90 0.51 -0.31
C LEU A 36 -2.75 1.14 1.08
N SER A 37 -2.48 0.34 2.12
CA SER A 37 -2.26 0.83 3.48
C SER A 37 -0.98 1.66 3.60
N LEU A 38 0.08 1.31 2.87
CA LEU A 38 1.29 2.12 2.78
C LEU A 38 1.01 3.45 2.07
N LEU A 39 0.31 3.42 0.94
CA LEU A 39 -0.04 4.62 0.18
C LEU A 39 -0.85 5.60 1.03
N GLN A 40 -1.87 5.13 1.76
CA GLN A 40 -2.68 5.97 2.64
C GLN A 40 -1.83 6.64 3.74
N ARG A 41 -0.90 5.90 4.36
CA ARG A 41 0.01 6.45 5.36
C ARG A 41 0.96 7.50 4.79
N LEU A 42 1.48 7.27 3.58
CA LEU A 42 2.37 8.23 2.91
C LEU A 42 1.62 9.52 2.52
N ILE A 43 0.37 9.41 2.07
CA ILE A 43 -0.50 10.56 1.79
C ILE A 43 -0.76 11.35 3.08
N ALA A 44 -1.11 10.68 4.18
CA ALA A 44 -1.30 11.34 5.47
C ALA A 44 -0.01 12.02 5.97
N LEU A 45 1.14 11.34 5.81
CA LEU A 45 2.45 11.90 6.13
C LEU A 45 2.74 13.17 5.33
N LYS A 46 2.51 13.14 4.00
CA LYS A 46 2.64 14.32 3.12
C LYS A 46 1.81 15.49 3.65
N GLY A 47 0.53 15.25 3.94
CA GLY A 47 -0.37 16.28 4.46
C GLY A 47 0.12 16.88 5.78
N SER A 48 0.52 16.04 6.75
CA SER A 48 1.08 16.52 8.02
C SER A 48 2.37 17.32 7.82
N TYR A 49 3.25 16.85 6.94
CA TYR A 49 4.57 17.44 6.75
C TYR A 49 4.52 18.79 6.03
N GLN A 50 3.55 18.98 5.13
CA GLN A 50 3.33 20.27 4.46
C GLN A 50 2.98 21.39 5.44
N THR A 51 2.46 21.06 6.63
CA THR A 51 2.11 22.03 7.68
C THR A 51 3.20 22.19 8.76
N ASP A 52 4.31 21.45 8.65
CA ASP A 52 5.40 21.47 9.64
C ASP A 52 6.20 22.80 9.56
N PRO A 53 6.35 23.55 10.68
CA PRO A 53 7.20 24.74 10.73
C PRO A 53 8.67 24.48 10.38
N ASN A 54 9.17 23.25 10.54
CA ASN A 54 10.52 22.82 10.19
C ASN A 54 10.57 22.13 8.82
N PHE A 55 9.67 22.50 7.92
CA PHE A 55 9.61 21.96 6.57
C PHE A 55 10.97 22.04 5.85
N GLU A 56 11.39 20.92 5.29
CA GLU A 56 12.57 20.79 4.43
C GLU A 56 12.18 20.22 3.07
N ALA A 57 12.52 20.94 2.00
CA ALA A 57 12.13 20.57 0.64
C ALA A 57 12.61 19.17 0.22
N TRP A 58 13.77 18.72 0.73
CA TRP A 58 14.32 17.41 0.39
C TRP A 58 13.49 16.26 0.98
N MET A 59 12.94 16.43 2.18
CA MET A 59 12.08 15.44 2.81
C MET A 59 10.73 15.34 2.09
N MET A 60 10.15 16.49 1.70
CA MET A 60 8.95 16.50 0.86
C MET A 60 9.19 15.79 -0.49
N SER A 61 10.36 16.00 -1.09
CA SER A 61 10.78 15.27 -2.31
C SER A 61 10.88 13.76 -2.08
N ALA A 62 11.42 13.33 -0.94
CA ALA A 62 11.50 11.92 -0.57
C ALA A 62 10.09 11.30 -0.38
N ILE A 63 9.18 12.00 0.31
CA ILE A 63 7.78 11.57 0.50
C ILE A 63 7.09 11.43 -0.87
N ASN A 64 7.21 12.41 -1.75
CA ASN A 64 6.61 12.36 -3.08
C ASN A 64 7.13 11.18 -3.91
N LYS A 65 8.44 10.87 -3.83
CA LYS A 65 9.03 9.70 -4.49
C LYS A 65 8.50 8.39 -3.91
N ALA A 66 8.35 8.30 -2.59
CA ALA A 66 7.77 7.13 -1.93
C ALA A 66 6.32 6.91 -2.38
N ILE A 67 5.49 7.96 -2.41
CA ILE A 67 4.12 7.90 -2.91
C ILE A 67 4.09 7.39 -4.35
N TYR A 68 4.94 7.95 -5.23
CA TYR A 68 5.00 7.54 -6.63
C TYR A 68 5.44 6.07 -6.78
N SER A 69 6.45 5.62 -6.03
CA SER A 69 6.89 4.23 -6.05
C SER A 69 5.78 3.29 -5.61
N THR A 70 5.12 3.57 -4.49
CA THR A 70 4.03 2.71 -4.00
C THR A 70 2.83 2.70 -4.95
N LEU A 71 2.56 3.80 -5.66
CA LEU A 71 1.55 3.81 -6.72
C LEU A 71 1.94 2.87 -7.88
N ARG A 72 3.23 2.83 -8.26
CA ARG A 72 3.72 1.90 -9.29
C ARG A 72 3.58 0.46 -8.82
N ASP A 73 3.96 0.15 -7.59
CA ASP A 73 3.80 -1.19 -7.00
C ASP A 73 2.32 -1.61 -6.97
N SER A 74 1.41 -0.67 -6.65
CA SER A 74 -0.04 -0.91 -6.68
C SER A 74 -0.55 -1.21 -8.09
N ILE A 75 -0.05 -0.53 -9.12
CA ILE A 75 -0.38 -0.80 -10.51
C ILE A 75 0.09 -2.21 -10.90
N GLU A 76 1.31 -2.58 -10.52
CA GLU A 76 1.87 -3.92 -10.76
C GLU A 76 1.11 -5.03 -10.02
N ALA A 77 0.56 -4.73 -8.84
CA ALA A 77 -0.31 -5.61 -8.06
C ALA A 77 -1.79 -5.64 -8.52
N ASN A 78 -2.09 -5.05 -9.69
CA ASN A 78 -3.43 -4.99 -10.29
C ASN A 78 -4.50 -4.29 -9.42
N ILE A 79 -4.08 -3.29 -8.63
CA ILE A 79 -4.95 -2.44 -7.78
C ILE A 79 -4.73 -0.95 -8.05
N GLY A 80 -4.22 -0.62 -9.24
CA GLY A 80 -3.85 0.75 -9.62
C GLY A 80 -5.02 1.73 -9.58
N ASP A 81 -6.23 1.31 -9.92
CA ASP A 81 -7.39 2.21 -9.93
C ASP A 81 -7.86 2.57 -8.51
N ALA A 82 -7.85 1.60 -7.59
CA ALA A 82 -8.07 1.84 -6.16
C ALA A 82 -7.03 2.82 -5.59
N ALA A 83 -5.74 2.62 -5.93
CA ALA A 83 -4.66 3.50 -5.50
C ALA A 83 -4.79 4.94 -6.05
N LYS A 84 -5.17 5.11 -7.33
CA LYS A 84 -5.43 6.42 -7.92
C LYS A 84 -6.60 7.13 -7.25
N GLU A 85 -7.65 6.40 -6.89
CA GLU A 85 -8.81 6.99 -6.20
C GLU A 85 -8.44 7.51 -4.81
N LEU A 86 -7.57 6.81 -4.07
CA LEU A 86 -7.03 7.31 -2.79
C LEU A 86 -6.31 8.66 -2.97
N LEU A 87 -5.47 8.78 -4.00
CA LEU A 87 -4.78 10.04 -4.32
C LEU A 87 -5.74 11.14 -4.76
N ARG A 88 -6.76 10.80 -5.55
CA ARG A 88 -7.76 11.76 -6.01
C ARG A 88 -8.54 12.35 -4.84
N ARG A 89 -8.90 11.53 -3.85
CA ARG A 89 -9.61 11.98 -2.64
C ARG A 89 -8.76 12.96 -1.82
N GLU A 90 -7.45 12.74 -1.69
CA GLU A 90 -6.58 13.72 -1.02
C GLU A 90 -6.62 15.08 -1.71
N HIS A 91 -6.46 15.12 -3.03
CA HIS A 91 -6.51 16.38 -3.79
C HIS A 91 -7.88 17.09 -3.76
N GLN A 92 -8.95 16.42 -3.31
CA GLN A 92 -10.26 17.04 -3.14
C GLN A 92 -10.50 17.57 -1.72
N VAL A 93 -9.74 17.09 -0.74
CA VAL A 93 -9.91 17.44 0.68
C VAL A 93 -8.94 18.56 1.09
N ASN A 94 -7.81 18.70 0.41
CA ASN A 94 -6.82 19.78 0.57
C ASN A 94 -7.04 20.89 -0.47
#